data_AF-A0A257CSC7-F1
#
_entry.id   AF-A0A257CSC7-F1
#
_cell.length_a   1.000
_cell.length_b   1.000
_cell.length_c   1.000
_cell.angle_alpha   90.00
_cell.angle_beta   90.00
_cell.angle_gamma   90.00
#
_symmetry.space_group_name_H-M   'P 1'
#
loop_
_entity.id
_entity.type
_entity.pdbx_description
1 polymer ?
#
loop_
_entity_poly.entity_id
_entity_poly.type
_entity_poly.pdbx_seq_one_letter_code
_entity_poly.pdbx_strand_id
1 'polypeptide(L)'
;MIVSLNDPASILNWWKVFPERHDAFLEFKLRASPEFAPAIREAQRRIAASPELRELHLSAARAGRIRSAEEDPEDICRSPYELRRAEVA
;
A
#
# COMPACT_ATOMS: atom_id res chain seq x y z
N MET A 1 -17.20 -3.14 9.34
CA MET A 1 -17.08 -4.49 8.76
C MET A 1 -15.94 -5.19 9.48
N ILE A 2 -16.19 -6.32 10.13
CA ILE A 2 -15.15 -7.06 10.86
C ILE A 2 -14.38 -7.89 9.82
N VAL A 3 -13.06 -7.68 9.74
CA VAL A 3 -12.19 -8.45 8.84
C VAL A 3 -11.64 -9.64 9.59
N SER A 4 -11.96 -10.83 9.10
CA SER A 4 -11.35 -12.07 9.57
C SER A 4 -10.11 -12.37 8.73
N LEU A 5 -8.92 -12.13 9.29
CA LEU A 5 -7.63 -12.47 8.66
C LEU A 5 -7.35 -13.98 8.58
N ASN A 6 -8.24 -14.80 9.14
CA ASN A 6 -8.22 -16.26 9.01
C ASN A 6 -8.98 -16.77 7.78
N ASP A 7 -9.82 -15.93 7.16
CA ASP A 7 -10.66 -16.34 6.05
C ASP A 7 -10.23 -15.66 4.74
N PRO A 8 -9.78 -16.41 3.72
CA PRO A 8 -9.27 -15.83 2.48
C PRO A 8 -10.34 -15.07 1.69
N ALA A 9 -11.62 -15.43 1.82
CA ALA A 9 -12.70 -14.71 1.14
C ALA A 9 -12.99 -13.35 1.80
N SER A 10 -12.93 -13.29 3.12
CA SER A 10 -13.04 -12.05 3.91
C SER A 10 -11.87 -11.12 3.62
N ILE A 11 -10.64 -11.65 3.53
CA ILE A 11 -9.45 -10.89 3.13
C ILE A 11 -9.64 -10.31 1.72
N LEU A 12 -10.12 -11.11 0.77
CA LEU A 12 -10.38 -10.65 -0.61
C LEU A 12 -11.43 -9.55 -0.66
N ASN A 13 -12.53 -9.71 0.07
CA ASN A 13 -13.62 -8.74 0.04
C ASN A 13 -13.20 -7.40 0.67
N TRP A 14 -12.34 -7.45 1.69
CA TRP A 14 -11.70 -6.28 2.26
C TRP A 14 -10.65 -5.66 1.33
N TRP A 15 -9.82 -6.49 0.70
CA TRP A 15 -8.79 -6.04 -0.24
C TRP A 15 -9.41 -5.29 -1.43
N LYS A 16 -10.55 -5.75 -1.95
CA LYS A 16 -11.32 -5.08 -3.03
C LYS A 16 -11.68 -3.62 -2.73
N VAL A 17 -11.84 -3.23 -1.47
CA VAL A 17 -12.24 -1.86 -1.10
C VAL A 17 -11.09 -0.87 -1.27
N PHE A 18 -9.86 -1.26 -0.89
CA PHE A 18 -8.66 -0.43 -1.04
C PHE A 18 -7.43 -1.30 -1.36
N PRO A 19 -7.30 -1.78 -2.61
CA PRO A 19 -6.22 -2.69 -2.99
C PRO A 19 -4.82 -2.09 -2.80
N GLU A 20 -4.65 -0.77 -2.99
CA GLU A 20 -3.37 -0.06 -2.82
C GLU A 20 -2.80 -0.15 -1.40
N ARG A 21 -3.65 0.07 -0.39
CA ARG A 21 -3.23 0.14 1.02
C ARG A 21 -3.19 -1.26 1.65
N HIS A 22 -4.06 -2.14 1.20
CA HIS A 22 -4.20 -3.47 1.77
C HIS A 22 -3.11 -4.43 1.32
N ASP A 23 -2.51 -4.26 0.14
CA ASP A 23 -1.39 -5.10 -0.31
C ASP A 23 -0.17 -4.95 0.62
N ALA A 24 0.23 -3.70 0.90
CA ALA A 24 1.29 -3.40 1.85
C ALA A 24 0.99 -3.92 3.27
N PHE A 25 -0.28 -3.88 3.68
CA PHE A 25 -0.70 -4.43 4.97
C PHE A 25 -0.59 -5.96 5.01
N LEU A 26 -0.93 -6.66 3.92
CA LEU A 26 -0.78 -8.12 3.82
C LEU A 26 0.69 -8.53 3.85
N GLU A 27 1.58 -7.79 3.17
CA GLU A 27 3.04 -8.00 3.26
C GLU A 27 3.58 -7.77 4.68
N PHE A 28 3.14 -6.69 5.34
CA PHE A 28 3.51 -6.43 6.72
C PHE A 28 3.01 -7.55 7.65
N LYS A 29 1.77 -8.00 7.48
CA LYS A 29 1.19 -9.10 8.26
C LYS A 29 1.88 -10.42 8.01
N LEU A 30 2.31 -10.71 6.78
CA LEU A 30 3.14 -11.88 6.46
C LEU A 30 4.45 -11.89 7.25
N ARG A 31 5.06 -10.73 7.48
CA ARG A 31 6.29 -10.60 8.29
C ARG A 31 6.02 -10.63 9.79
N ALA A 32 4.96 -9.97 10.25
CA ALA A 32 4.64 -9.82 11.67
C ALA A 32 3.91 -11.03 12.27
N SER A 33 3.17 -11.79 11.47
CA SER A 33 2.27 -12.85 11.93
C SER A 33 2.21 -14.00 10.90
N PRO A 34 3.19 -14.92 10.92
CA PRO A 34 3.27 -16.02 9.95
C PRO A 34 2.11 -17.01 10.06
N GLU A 35 1.36 -17.02 11.17
CA GLU A 35 0.15 -17.83 11.36
C GLU A 35 -0.95 -17.56 10.30
N PHE A 36 -1.03 -16.32 9.79
CA PHE A 36 -1.99 -15.93 8.75
C PHE A 36 -1.42 -16.09 7.33
N ALA A 37 -0.14 -16.44 7.19
CA ALA A 37 0.50 -16.63 5.89
C ALA A 37 -0.27 -17.56 4.92
N PRO A 38 -0.84 -18.71 5.35
CA PRO A 38 -1.60 -19.56 4.42
C PRO A 38 -2.86 -18.88 3.89
N ALA A 39 -3.63 -18.20 4.74
CA ALA A 39 -4.85 -17.50 4.33
C ALA A 39 -4.55 -16.31 3.40
N ILE A 40 -3.47 -15.57 3.69
CA ILE A 40 -3.03 -14.44 2.86
C ILE A 40 -2.54 -14.93 1.49
N ARG A 41 -1.73 -15.99 1.43
CA ARG A 41 -1.25 -16.57 0.16
C ARG A 41 -2.40 -17.12 -0.69
N GLU A 42 -3.41 -17.72 -0.05
CA GLU A 42 -4.60 -18.20 -0.75
C GLU A 42 -5.42 -17.03 -1.33
N ALA A 43 -5.57 -15.94 -0.58
CA ALA A 43 -6.18 -14.71 -1.10
C ALA A 43 -5.39 -14.16 -2.30
N GLN A 44 -4.06 -14.06 -2.20
CA GLN A 44 -3.20 -13.63 -3.32
C GLN A 44 -3.31 -14.55 -4.54
N ARG A 45 -3.37 -15.86 -4.34
CA ARG A 45 -3.55 -16.82 -5.43
C ARG A 45 -4.88 -16.61 -6.14
N ARG A 46 -5.96 -16.31 -5.41
CA ARG A 46 -7.27 -15.98 -5.97
C ARG A 46 -7.27 -14.65 -6.73
N ILE A 47 -6.57 -13.63 -6.22
CA ILE A 47 -6.35 -12.37 -6.96
C ILE A 47 -5.63 -12.64 -8.28
N ALA A 48 -4.58 -13.49 -8.26
CA ALA A 48 -3.81 -13.82 -9.45
C ALA A 48 -4.60 -14.69 -10.45
N ALA A 49 -5.49 -15.55 -9.97
CA ALA A 49 -6.34 -16.40 -10.80
C ALA A 49 -7.48 -15.61 -11.47
N SER A 50 -7.92 -14.49 -10.88
CA SER A 50 -8.98 -13.65 -11.42
C SER A 50 -8.41 -12.48 -12.25
N PRO A 51 -8.63 -12.45 -13.58
CA PRO A 51 -8.08 -11.37 -14.42
C PRO A 51 -8.59 -9.99 -14.02
N GLU A 52 -9.87 -9.86 -13.65
CA GLU A 52 -10.49 -8.60 -13.22
C GLU A 52 -9.83 -8.03 -11.93
N LEU A 53 -9.51 -8.90 -10.97
CA LEU A 53 -8.83 -8.50 -9.73
C LEU A 53 -7.37 -8.16 -9.97
N ARG A 54 -6.72 -8.87 -10.90
CA ARG A 54 -5.36 -8.57 -11.32
C ARG A 54 -5.26 -7.22 -12.00
N GLU A 55 -6.21 -6.86 -12.85
CA GLU A 55 -6.27 -5.53 -13.47
C GLU A 55 -6.50 -4.44 -12.42
N LEU A 56 -7.39 -4.68 -11.46
CA LEU A 56 -7.60 -3.77 -10.32
C LEU A 56 -6.33 -3.61 -9.48
N HIS A 57 -5.57 -4.67 -9.26
CA HIS A 57 -4.29 -4.61 -8.56
C HIS A 57 -3.26 -3.77 -9.32
N LEU A 58 -3.16 -3.98 -10.65
CA LEU A 58 -2.22 -3.26 -11.50
C LEU A 58 -2.57 -1.78 -11.65
N SER A 59 -3.87 -1.44 -11.69
CA SER A 59 -4.33 -0.04 -11.75
C SER A 59 -4.10 0.67 -10.42
N ALA A 60 -4.38 0.00 -9.30
CA ALA A 60 -4.06 0.46 -7.94
C ALA A 60 -2.55 0.74 -7.77
N ALA A 61 -1.69 -0.20 -8.16
CA ALA A 61 -0.24 -0.03 -8.08
C ALA A 61 0.28 1.16 -8.93
N ARG A 62 -0.43 1.50 -10.03
CA ARG A 62 -0.11 2.68 -10.84
C ARG A 62 -0.61 3.97 -10.19
N ALA A 63 -1.83 3.97 -9.65
CA ALA A 63 -2.42 5.14 -9.00
C ALA A 63 -1.73 5.53 -7.68
N GLY A 64 -1.24 4.54 -6.91
CA GLY A 64 -0.40 4.79 -5.73
C GLY A 64 0.91 5.52 -6.05
N ARG A 65 1.54 5.26 -7.21
CA ARG A 65 2.74 5.98 -7.64
C ARG A 65 2.47 7.43 -8.03
N ILE A 66 1.28 7.72 -8.57
CA ILE A 66 0.91 9.08 -8.94
C ILE A 66 0.64 9.91 -7.67
N ARG A 67 -0.03 9.34 -6.67
CA ARG A 67 -0.28 10.04 -5.39
C ARG A 67 0.99 10.26 -4.57
N SER A 68 1.94 9.32 -4.52
CA SER A 68 3.23 9.57 -3.88
C SER A 68 4.12 10.56 -4.64
N ALA A 69 3.82 10.84 -5.91
CA ALA A 69 4.48 11.91 -6.68
C ALA A 69 3.82 13.29 -6.49
N GLU A 70 2.61 13.34 -5.92
CA GLU A 70 1.91 14.58 -5.54
C GLU A 70 2.19 15.01 -4.09
N GLU A 71 2.71 14.12 -3.23
CA GLU A 71 3.24 14.49 -1.92
C GLU A 71 4.66 15.08 -2.06
N ASP A 72 4.68 16.37 -2.39
CA ASP A 72 5.65 17.40 -1.98
C ASP A 72 7.16 17.19 -2.27
N PRO A 73 7.71 17.78 -3.34
CA PRO A 73 9.15 18.04 -3.46
C PRO A 73 9.61 19.35 -2.80
N GLU A 74 8.78 20.06 -2.03
CA GLU A 74 9.10 21.41 -1.52
C GLU A 74 9.79 21.42 -0.13
N ASP A 75 9.84 20.31 0.61
CA ASP A 75 10.40 20.32 1.98
C ASP A 75 11.85 19.80 2.15
N ILE A 76 12.54 19.32 1.11
CA ILE A 76 13.90 18.72 1.31
C ILE A 76 15.08 19.66 1.01
N CYS A 77 14.84 20.86 0.47
CA CYS A 77 15.93 21.75 0.04
C CYS A 77 16.04 23.09 0.77
N ARG A 78 15.50 23.23 1.99
CA ARG A 78 15.99 24.30 2.88
C ARG A 78 17.33 23.88 3.48
N SER A 79 18.38 24.04 2.69
CA SER A 79 19.75 23.93 3.17
C SER A 79 19.94 24.90 4.36
N PRO A 80 20.58 24.49 5.48
CA PRO A 80 20.86 25.35 6.63
C PRO A 80 21.57 26.67 6.28
N TYR A 81 22.17 26.74 5.09
CA TYR A 81 22.83 27.92 4.55
C TYR A 81 21.88 29.04 4.08
N GLU A 82 20.64 28.73 3.69
CA GLU A 82 19.67 29.75 3.22
C GLU A 82 19.09 30.57 4.38
N LEU A 83 18.89 29.96 5.56
CA LEU A 83 18.45 30.66 6.76
C LEU A 83 19.47 31.70 7.23
N ARG A 84 20.76 31.40 7.09
CA ARG A 84 21.84 32.30 7.54
C ARG A 84 22.04 33.51 6.64
N ARG A 85 21.66 33.42 5.36
CA ARG A 85 21.76 34.55 4.42
C ARG A 85 20.62 35.56 4.62
N ALA A 86 19.48 35.13 5.14
CA ALA A 86 18.31 35.99 5.37
C ALA A 86 18.44 36.88 6.63
N GLU A 87 19.39 36.61 7.53
CA GLU A 87 19.65 37.47 8.71
C GLU A 87 20.61 38.64 8.42
N VAL A 88 21.21 38.70 7.22
CA VAL A 88 22.22 39.72 6.86
C VAL A 88 21.85 40.43 5.55
N ALA A 89 20.56 40.75 5.36
CA ALA A 89 20.07 41.60 4.29
C ALA A 89 19.10 42.66 4.84
#